data_AF-A0A948DP70-F1
#
_entry.id   AF-A0A948DP70-F1
#
_cell.length_a   1.000
_cell.length_b   1.000
_cell.length_c   1.000
_cell.angle_alpha   90.00
_cell.angle_beta   90.00
_cell.angle_gamma   90.00
#
_symmetry.space_group_name_H-M   'P 1'
#
loop_
_entity.id
_entity.type
_entity.pdbx_description
1 polymer ?
#
loop_
_entity_poly.entity_id
_entity_poly.type
_entity_poly.pdbx_seq_one_letter_code
_entity_poly.pdbx_strand_id
1 'polypeptide(L)'
;MLIAINNQNPQMRLIRRAVEILRGGGIVIYPTDTVYGMGCDLFNKRGIERIYEIQRRDRKQPLSFICADLKDISRYARVSDDAYKIMKRLL
;
A
#
# COMPACT_ATOMS: atom_id res chain seq x y z
N MET A 1 12.33 13.56 0.37
CA MET A 1 12.80 13.30 1.75
C MET A 1 13.09 11.81 1.88
N LEU A 2 14.25 11.44 2.41
CA LEU A 2 14.60 10.05 2.68
C LEU A 2 14.48 9.79 4.19
N ILE A 3 13.82 8.69 4.57
CA ILE A 3 13.71 8.23 5.96
C ILE A 3 14.36 6.85 6.04
N ALA A 4 15.52 6.76 6.70
CA ALA A 4 16.19 5.48 6.93
C ALA A 4 15.51 4.75 8.10
N ILE A 5 14.95 3.57 7.84
CA ILE A 5 14.25 2.73 8.82
C ILE A 5 14.95 1.37 8.86
N ASN A 6 15.18 0.83 10.06
CA ASN A 6 15.71 -0.52 10.19
C ASN A 6 14.63 -1.54 9.76
N ASN A 7 14.98 -2.48 8.88
CA ASN A 7 14.01 -3.44 8.31
C ASN A 7 13.61 -4.57 9.28
N GLN A 8 14.48 -4.94 10.23
CA GLN A 8 14.22 -5.99 11.22
C GLN A 8 13.53 -5.44 12.47
N ASN A 9 13.83 -4.20 12.84
CA ASN A 9 13.25 -3.51 13.99
C ASN A 9 12.88 -2.06 13.62
N PRO A 10 11.75 -1.86 12.91
CA PRO A 10 11.35 -0.55 12.44
C PRO A 10 11.08 0.44 13.57
N GLN A 11 11.73 1.61 13.53
CA GLN A 11 11.49 2.64 14.52
C GLN A 11 10.11 3.27 14.31
N MET A 12 9.17 3.01 15.23
CA MET A 12 7.78 3.47 15.10
C MET A 12 7.62 4.99 14.94
N ARG A 13 8.52 5.80 15.52
CA ARG A 13 8.52 7.26 15.31
C ARG A 13 8.74 7.64 13.84
N LEU A 14 9.58 6.90 13.12
CA LEU A 14 9.86 7.13 11.71
C LEU A 14 8.72 6.62 10.82
N ILE A 15 8.13 5.49 11.17
CA ILE A 15 6.91 4.98 10.53
C ILE A 15 5.77 5.99 10.64
N ARG A 16 5.53 6.54 11.83
CA ARG A 16 4.51 7.59 12.05
C ARG A 16 4.71 8.80 11.14
N ARG A 17 5.96 9.22 10.92
CA ARG A 17 6.28 10.30 9.98
C ARG A 17 5.90 9.96 8.53
N ALA A 18 6.10 8.72 8.10
CA ALA A 18 5.64 8.26 6.78
C ALA A 18 4.09 8.24 6.69
N VAL A 19 3.43 7.83 7.77
CA VAL A 19 1.95 7.84 7.87
C VAL A 19 1.39 9.26 7.80
N GLU A 20 2.03 10.24 8.44
CA GLU A 20 1.64 11.66 8.35
C GLU A 20 1.70 12.18 6.91
N ILE A 21 2.73 11.79 6.14
CA ILE A 21 2.84 12.15 4.71
C ILE A 21 1.69 11.55 3.92
N LEU A 22 1.38 10.27 4.13
CA LEU A 22 0.26 9.58 3.48
C LEU A 22 -1.07 10.29 3.79
N ARG A 23 -1.33 10.59 5.07
CA ARG A 23 -2.54 11.31 5.52
C ARG A 23 -2.62 12.73 4.98
N GLY A 24 -1.48 13.39 4.77
CA GLY A 24 -1.38 14.69 4.10
C GLY A 24 -1.58 14.61 2.58
N GLY A 25 -1.88 13.44 2.03
CA GLY A 25 -2.10 13.20 0.61
C GLY A 25 -0.82 13.03 -0.22
N GLY A 26 0.31 12.82 0.45
CA GLY A 26 1.60 12.53 -0.19
C GLY A 26 1.71 11.10 -0.71
N ILE A 27 2.81 10.85 -1.44
CA ILE A 27 3.20 9.54 -1.96
C ILE A 27 4.43 9.07 -1.19
N VAL A 28 4.46 7.78 -0.86
CA VAL A 28 5.61 7.12 -0.23
C VAL A 28 6.12 6.00 -1.12
N ILE A 29 7.43 5.83 -1.13
CA ILE A 29 8.11 4.68 -1.73
C ILE A 29 8.67 3.86 -0.55
N TYR A 30 8.35 2.58 -0.46
CA TYR A 30 8.67 1.73 0.69
C TYR A 30 9.13 0.33 0.24
N PRO A 31 10.00 -0.33 1.01
CA PRO A 31 10.44 -1.70 0.70
C PRO A 31 9.29 -2.69 0.92
N THR A 32 9.26 -3.74 0.11
CA THR A 32 8.46 -4.95 0.35
C THR A 32 9.39 -6.17 0.34
N ASP A 33 8.82 -7.36 0.54
CA ASP A 33 9.50 -8.64 0.39
C ASP A 33 9.93 -8.96 -1.07
N THR A 34 9.33 -8.29 -2.06
CA THR A 34 9.63 -8.48 -3.48
C THR A 34 10.42 -7.31 -4.07
N VAL A 35 9.76 -6.18 -4.27
CA VAL A 35 10.32 -4.95 -4.86
C VAL A 35 9.83 -3.72 -4.12
N TYR A 36 10.42 -2.56 -4.36
CA TYR A 36 9.90 -1.32 -3.77
C TYR A 36 8.52 -0.99 -4.33
N GLY A 37 7.58 -0.74 -3.41
CA GLY A 37 6.24 -0.25 -3.72
C GLY A 37 6.21 1.27 -3.72
N MET A 38 5.33 1.84 -4.54
CA MET A 38 4.96 3.25 -4.50
C MET A 38 3.47 3.34 -4.18
N GLY A 39 3.12 4.06 -3.12
CA GLY A 39 1.76 4.09 -2.60
C GLY A 39 1.33 5.46 -2.10
N CYS A 40 0.02 5.65 -2.06
CA CYS A 40 -0.65 6.79 -1.47
C CYS A 40 -1.87 6.29 -0.68
N ASP A 41 -2.60 7.19 -0.04
CA ASP A 41 -3.89 6.86 0.56
C ASP A 41 -4.88 6.36 -0.50
N LEU A 42 -5.50 5.20 -0.28
CA LEU A 42 -6.47 4.56 -1.17
C LEU A 42 -7.66 5.45 -1.51
N PHE A 43 -8.03 6.37 -0.62
CA PHE A 43 -9.16 7.29 -0.83
C PHE A 43 -8.73 8.63 -1.45
N ASN A 44 -7.42 8.86 -1.60
CA ASN A 44 -6.90 10.07 -2.20
C ASN A 44 -6.77 9.95 -3.73
N LYS A 45 -7.82 10.35 -4.45
CA LYS A 45 -7.85 10.37 -5.91
C LYS A 45 -6.67 11.14 -6.54
N ARG A 46 -6.24 12.26 -5.94
CA ARG A 46 -5.11 13.04 -6.45
C ARG A 46 -3.79 12.28 -6.31
N GLY A 47 -3.62 11.53 -5.22
CA GLY A 47 -2.48 10.65 -5.01
C GLY A 47 -2.42 9.54 -6.05
N ILE A 48 -3.57 8.91 -6.33
CA ILE A 48 -3.70 7.85 -7.33
C ILE A 48 -3.32 8.36 -8.73
N GLU A 49 -3.89 9.50 -9.16
CA GLU A 49 -3.56 10.10 -10.46
C GLU A 49 -2.06 10.39 -10.58
N ARG A 50 -1.47 10.95 -9.52
CA ARG A 50 -0.04 11.25 -9.49
C ARG A 50 0.83 9.99 -9.55
N ILE A 51 0.39 8.85 -9.01
CA ILE A 51 1.09 7.56 -9.18
C ILE A 51 1.07 7.14 -10.66
N TYR A 52 -0.08 7.21 -11.35
CA TYR A 52 -0.15 6.90 -12.78
C TYR A 52 0.79 7.78 -13.61
N GLU A 53 0.84 9.08 -13.32
CA GLU A 53 1.73 10.03 -13.98
C GLU A 53 3.20 9.71 -13.77
N ILE A 54 3.61 9.47 -12.51
CA ILE A 54 5.01 9.15 -12.16
C ILE A 54 5.45 7.84 -12.80
N GLN A 55 4.60 6.81 -12.76
CA GLN A 55 4.88 5.50 -13.34
C GLN A 55 4.70 5.45 -14.85
N ARG A 56 4.17 6.51 -15.47
CA ARG A 56 3.82 6.56 -16.90
C ARG A 56 2.94 5.37 -17.32
N ARG A 57 1.99 5.01 -16.46
CA ARG A 57 1.13 3.84 -16.62
C ARG A 57 -0.24 4.25 -17.17
N ASP A 58 -0.81 3.40 -18.03
CA ASP A 58 -2.18 3.60 -18.52
C ASP A 58 -3.19 3.41 -17.37
N ARG A 59 -4.14 4.34 -17.25
CA ARG A 59 -5.22 4.34 -16.25
C ARG A 59 -6.16 3.13 -16.35
N LYS A 60 -6.16 2.44 -17.50
CA LYS A 60 -6.89 1.18 -17.69
C LYS A 60 -6.25 0.02 -16.92
N GLN A 61 -4.97 0.13 -16.56
CA GLN A 61 -4.28 -0.92 -15.83
C GLN A 61 -4.48 -0.74 -14.33
N PRO A 62 -5.05 -1.72 -13.61
CA PRO A 62 -5.34 -1.58 -12.20
C PRO A 62 -4.05 -1.44 -11.38
N LEU A 63 -4.08 -0.53 -10.40
CA LEU A 63 -3.10 -0.49 -9.32
C LEU A 63 -3.48 -1.53 -8.26
N SER A 64 -2.46 -2.06 -7.59
CA SER A 64 -2.66 -2.85 -6.37
C SER A 64 -2.87 -1.91 -5.17
N PHE A 65 -3.64 -2.36 -4.18
CA PHE A 65 -3.71 -1.70 -2.88
C PHE A 65 -3.30 -2.69 -1.79
N ILE A 66 -2.82 -2.17 -0.68
CA ILE A 66 -2.37 -2.98 0.46
C ILE A 66 -3.50 -3.08 1.48
N CYS A 67 -3.78 -4.31 1.91
CA CYS A 67 -4.60 -4.59 3.09
C CYS A 67 -3.69 -4.90 4.27
N ALA A 68 -4.08 -4.49 5.47
CA ALA A 68 -3.31 -4.80 6.68
C ALA A 68 -3.35 -6.29 7.03
N ASP A 69 -4.49 -6.95 6.78
CA ASP A 69 -4.71 -8.36 7.05
C ASP A 69 -5.89 -8.93 6.24
N LEU A 70 -6.15 -10.23 6.40
CA LEU A 70 -7.28 -10.94 5.78
C LEU A 70 -8.66 -10.48 6.25
N LYS A 71 -8.76 -9.76 7.36
CA LYS A 71 -10.02 -9.20 7.83
C LYS A 71 -10.31 -7.87 7.12
N ASP A 72 -9.28 -7.06 6.89
CA ASP A 72 -9.37 -5.75 6.26
C ASP A 72 -9.82 -5.84 4.79
N ILE A 73 -9.41 -6.88 4.05
CA ILE A 73 -9.82 -7.08 2.64
C ILE A 73 -11.34 -7.14 2.46
N SER A 74 -12.09 -7.66 3.45
CA SER A 74 -13.55 -7.77 3.39
C SER A 74 -14.26 -6.42 3.27
N ARG A 75 -13.58 -5.32 3.63
CA ARG A 75 -14.08 -3.95 3.51
C ARG A 75 -14.01 -3.41 2.08
N TYR A 76 -13.14 -3.99 1.25
CA TYR A 76 -12.79 -3.47 -0.07
C TYR A 76 -13.21 -4.39 -1.22
N ALA A 77 -13.28 -5.69 -0.98
CA ALA A 77 -13.61 -6.69 -2.00
C ALA A 77 -14.61 -7.73 -1.50
N ARG A 78 -15.44 -8.23 -2.41
CA ARG A 78 -16.21 -9.45 -2.19
C ARG A 78 -15.28 -10.64 -2.41
N VAL A 79 -15.03 -11.41 -1.37
CA VAL A 79 -14.18 -12.59 -1.39
C VAL A 79 -15.07 -13.82 -1.25
N SER A 80 -14.95 -14.78 -2.18
CA SER A 80 -15.66 -16.05 -2.08
C SER A 80 -15.04 -16.93 -0.98
N ASP A 81 -15.82 -17.86 -0.43
CA ASP A 81 -15.35 -18.78 0.61
C ASP A 81 -14.12 -19.56 0.19
N ASP A 82 -14.07 -20.02 -1.06
CA ASP A 82 -12.92 -20.78 -1.59
C ASP A 82 -11.67 -19.91 -1.72
N ALA A 83 -11.81 -18.66 -2.18
CA ALA A 83 -10.70 -17.72 -2.23
C ALA A 83 -10.19 -17.41 -0.82
N TYR A 84 -11.10 -17.23 0.15
CA TYR A 84 -10.73 -16.98 1.55
C TYR A 84 -9.96 -18.16 2.16
N LYS A 85 -10.41 -19.40 1.94
CA LYS A 85 -9.70 -20.62 2.39
C LYS A 85 -8.29 -20.71 1.82
N ILE A 86 -8.12 -20.39 0.54
CA ILE A 86 -6.80 -20.37 -0.12
C ILE A 86 -5.90 -19.30 0.51
N MET A 87 -6.41 -18.08 0.64
CA MET A 87 -5.64 -16.97 1.24
C MET A 87 -5.20 -17.29 2.67
N LYS A 88 -6.10 -17.80 3.52
CA LYS A 88 -5.79 -18.18 4.91
C LYS A 88 -4.73 -19.28 5.03
N ARG A 89 -4.56 -20.12 4.01
CA ARG A 89 -3.56 -21.19 4.02
C ARG A 89 -2.18 -20.70 3.56
N LEU A 90 -2.15 -19.68 2.69
CA LEU A 90 -0.92 -19.22 2.02
C LEU A 90 -0.34 -17.94 2.61
N LEU A 91 -1.14 -17.17 3.35
CA LEU A 91 -0.79 -15.92 4.03
C LEU A 91 -0.86 -16.11 5.54
#